data_AF-A0A4Q6G0N3-F1
#
_entry.id   AF-A0A4Q6G0N3-F1
#
_cell.length_a   1.000
_cell.length_b   1.000
_cell.length_c   1.000
_cell.angle_alpha   90.00
_cell.angle_beta   90.00
_cell.angle_gamma   90.00
#
_symmetry.space_group_name_H-M   'P 1'
#
loop_
_entity.id
_entity.type
_entity.pdbx_description
1 polymer ?
#
loop_
_entity_poly.entity_id
_entity_poly.type
_entity_poly.pdbx_seq_one_letter_code
_entity_poly.pdbx_strand_id
1 'polypeptide(L)'
;MKLNGVKRVTKFIKSIFNSSPSRSEIMQKTKLVLSAFPFFCLGLMASCGGSMGGNPEKSGITFSITDAPVDNAKNVFIKIASMAVKQENKDWLEIPLTESEEIDLLSLQNGRSKAFAALQELPAGTYTETRLILSETSPGRLVDTDGEEHALKIPSGSESGLKIKSSFTVTTGVAQELTIDFDLRKSLKLTGNGNNANGKYMLKPVLRLAENQATGSIQGQGADDVLVCAYPSTVTVFESECEDAVTTTKVAAGVFTLSYLAPGSYTVVSFKDATRLGTKAGVVVKAKEATLVGQLP
;
A
#
# COMPACT_ATOMS: atom_id res chain seq x y z
N MET A 1 -59.09 14.92 42.37
CA MET A 1 -59.35 13.92 41.31
C MET A 1 -58.04 13.17 41.07
N LYS A 2 -58.03 11.86 41.35
CA LYS A 2 -56.88 10.94 41.22
C LYS A 2 -56.60 10.67 39.74
N LEU A 3 -55.33 10.43 39.38
CA LEU A 3 -54.89 9.14 38.83
C LEU A 3 -53.36 9.01 38.88
N ASN A 4 -52.95 7.88 39.45
CA ASN A 4 -51.59 7.41 39.70
C ASN A 4 -51.05 6.68 38.44
N GLY A 5 -49.72 6.63 38.28
CA GLY A 5 -49.13 5.91 37.16
C GLY A 5 -47.61 5.71 37.16
N VAL A 6 -47.05 5.26 38.29
CA VAL A 6 -45.88 4.35 38.36
C VAL A 6 -44.52 4.82 37.81
N LYS A 7 -43.71 5.37 38.72
CA LYS A 7 -42.23 5.34 38.70
C LYS A 7 -41.75 4.05 39.38
N ARG A 8 -41.04 3.15 38.68
CA ARG A 8 -40.25 2.05 39.29
C ARG A 8 -39.42 1.30 38.24
N VAL A 9 -38.17 1.69 38.00
CA VAL A 9 -37.06 0.76 37.66
C VAL A 9 -35.72 1.47 37.97
N THR A 10 -35.30 1.50 39.24
CA THR A 10 -33.91 1.87 39.61
C THR A 10 -33.57 1.28 40.98
N LYS A 11 -33.41 -0.05 41.08
CA LYS A 11 -32.82 -0.71 42.25
C LYS A 11 -32.53 -2.19 41.97
N PHE A 12 -31.33 -2.51 41.48
CA PHE A 12 -30.64 -3.82 41.46
C PHE A 12 -29.43 -3.57 40.54
N ILE A 13 -28.21 -3.30 40.99
CA ILE A 13 -27.22 -4.24 41.52
C ILE A 13 -26.11 -3.37 42.12
N LYS A 14 -26.04 -3.25 43.45
CA LYS A 14 -24.87 -2.73 44.17
C LYS A 14 -24.94 -3.17 45.63
N SER A 15 -24.65 -4.46 45.86
CA SER A 15 -24.33 -5.01 47.17
C SER A 15 -23.85 -6.45 47.01
N ILE A 16 -22.58 -6.64 46.65
CA ILE A 16 -21.83 -7.80 47.13
C ILE A 16 -20.54 -7.27 47.72
N PHE A 17 -20.61 -7.11 49.04
CA PHE A 17 -19.49 -6.95 49.95
C PHE A 17 -18.52 -8.13 49.77
N ASN A 18 -17.25 -7.79 49.59
CA ASN A 18 -16.17 -8.12 50.52
C ASN A 18 -16.31 -9.46 51.28
N SER A 19 -15.56 -10.48 50.88
CA SER A 19 -14.80 -11.35 51.80
C SER A 19 -14.02 -12.41 51.01
N SER A 20 -12.70 -12.31 51.06
CA SER A 20 -11.77 -13.38 50.73
C SER A 20 -11.83 -14.44 51.82
N PRO A 21 -11.81 -15.74 51.50
CA PRO A 21 -11.40 -16.76 52.45
C PRO A 21 -9.98 -17.27 52.15
N SER A 22 -9.22 -17.36 53.23
CA SER A 22 -7.85 -17.83 53.37
C SER A 22 -7.67 -19.34 53.13
N ARG A 23 -6.44 -19.71 52.79
CA ARG A 23 -5.89 -21.08 52.86
C ARG A 23 -6.07 -21.70 54.26
N SER A 24 -6.65 -22.89 54.35
CA SER A 24 -6.18 -24.02 55.18
C SER A 24 -7.22 -25.14 55.24
N GLU A 25 -6.76 -26.39 55.03
CA GLU A 25 -7.44 -27.69 55.30
C GLU A 25 -8.58 -28.04 54.32
N ILE A 26 -8.54 -29.14 53.55
CA ILE A 26 -8.60 -30.53 54.01
C ILE A 26 -7.94 -31.45 52.97
N MET A 27 -6.89 -32.17 53.37
CA MET A 27 -6.47 -33.43 52.74
C MET A 27 -7.45 -34.54 53.17
N GLN A 28 -7.98 -35.34 52.24
CA GLN A 28 -7.87 -36.81 52.24
C GLN A 28 -8.83 -37.49 51.24
N LYS A 29 -8.23 -38.36 50.42
CA LYS A 29 -8.75 -39.66 49.93
C LYS A 29 -9.86 -39.64 48.87
N THR A 30 -9.47 -39.77 47.59
CA THR A 30 -10.15 -40.71 46.68
C THR A 30 -9.16 -41.35 45.71
N LYS A 31 -9.33 -42.65 45.49
CA LYS A 31 -8.31 -43.64 45.11
C LYS A 31 -8.00 -43.69 43.61
N LEU A 32 -6.71 -43.91 43.35
CA LEU A 32 -6.10 -44.37 42.10
C LEU A 32 -6.55 -45.82 41.80
N VAL A 33 -6.99 -46.10 40.56
CA VAL A 33 -7.09 -47.47 40.04
C VAL A 33 -6.32 -47.54 38.73
N LEU A 34 -5.23 -48.30 38.76
CA LEU A 34 -4.31 -48.61 37.69
C LEU A 34 -4.73 -49.97 37.11
N SER A 35 -4.98 -50.06 35.80
CA SER A 35 -5.21 -51.32 35.10
C SER A 35 -4.43 -51.34 33.79
N ALA A 36 -3.46 -52.23 33.72
CA ALA A 36 -2.60 -52.47 32.56
C ALA A 36 -3.26 -53.45 31.58
N PHE A 37 -3.13 -53.20 30.28
CA PHE A 37 -3.23 -54.23 29.24
C PHE A 37 -2.36 -53.83 28.04
N PRO A 38 -1.39 -54.66 27.61
CA PRO A 38 -0.50 -54.36 26.49
C PRO A 38 -1.15 -54.84 25.18
N PHE A 39 -1.31 -53.95 24.20
CA PHE A 39 -1.70 -54.35 22.85
C PHE A 39 -0.81 -53.69 21.80
N PHE A 40 -0.01 -54.55 21.21
CA PHE A 40 0.76 -54.41 19.99
C PHE A 40 -0.16 -54.00 18.83
N CYS A 41 0.11 -52.85 18.19
CA CYS A 41 -0.41 -52.52 16.86
C CYS A 41 0.59 -51.64 16.11
N LEU A 42 1.48 -52.32 15.38
CA LEU A 42 2.21 -51.80 14.24
C LEU A 42 1.22 -51.69 13.06
N GLY A 43 1.07 -50.51 12.44
CA GLY A 43 0.17 -50.35 11.29
C GLY A 43 -0.06 -48.92 10.82
N LEU A 44 0.86 -48.43 9.98
CA LEU A 44 0.65 -47.57 8.80
C LEU A 44 -0.51 -46.55 8.82
N MET A 45 -0.17 -45.27 9.02
CA MET A 45 -0.77 -44.14 8.31
C MET A 45 0.30 -43.06 8.06
N ALA A 46 1.15 -43.30 7.06
CA ALA A 46 1.81 -42.23 6.33
C ALA A 46 0.83 -41.78 5.24
N SER A 47 -0.02 -40.82 5.57
CA SER A 47 -0.87 -40.13 4.58
C SER A 47 -1.35 -38.82 5.19
N CYS A 48 -0.56 -37.77 4.98
CA CYS A 48 -0.99 -36.41 4.65
C CYS A 48 0.24 -35.50 4.80
N GLY A 49 0.93 -35.33 3.68
CA GLY A 49 2.01 -34.37 3.53
C GLY A 49 2.10 -34.10 2.04
N GLY A 50 1.10 -33.40 1.51
CA GLY A 50 1.06 -32.99 0.12
C GLY A 50 2.39 -32.34 -0.23
N SER A 51 3.12 -32.99 -1.13
CA SER A 51 4.36 -32.49 -1.68
C SER A 51 4.05 -31.21 -2.44
N MET A 52 4.31 -30.05 -1.84
CA MET A 52 4.53 -28.80 -2.59
C MET A 52 5.79 -29.02 -3.42
N GLY A 53 5.61 -29.59 -4.62
CA GLY A 53 6.60 -29.62 -5.67
C GLY A 53 6.80 -28.23 -6.25
N GLY A 54 7.30 -27.30 -5.43
CA GLY A 54 7.87 -26.05 -5.91
C GLY A 54 9.34 -26.30 -6.24
N ASN A 55 9.78 -25.92 -7.43
CA ASN A 55 11.20 -25.94 -7.74
C ASN A 55 11.90 -24.93 -6.79
N PRO A 56 12.90 -25.31 -5.96
CA PRO A 56 13.59 -24.43 -5.01
C PRO A 56 14.43 -23.32 -5.67
N GLU A 57 14.13 -22.98 -6.92
CA GLU A 57 14.77 -21.93 -7.70
C GLU A 57 13.77 -20.87 -8.14
N LYS A 58 12.50 -20.94 -7.69
CA LYS A 58 11.45 -20.00 -8.11
C LYS A 58 10.68 -19.45 -6.91
N SER A 59 9.99 -18.33 -7.14
CA SER A 59 9.09 -17.73 -6.18
C SER A 59 7.92 -17.02 -6.85
N GLY A 60 6.82 -16.86 -6.10
CA GLY A 60 5.67 -16.08 -6.52
C GLY A 60 5.95 -14.58 -6.43
N ILE A 61 5.47 -13.83 -7.42
CA ILE A 61 5.57 -12.37 -7.45
C ILE A 61 4.21 -11.76 -7.77
N THR A 62 3.88 -10.65 -7.13
CA THR A 62 2.68 -9.85 -7.41
C THR A 62 3.06 -8.39 -7.55
N PHE A 63 2.51 -7.74 -8.57
CA PHE A 63 2.66 -6.33 -8.82
C PHE A 63 1.36 -5.59 -8.59
N SER A 64 1.45 -4.55 -7.80
CA SER A 64 0.41 -3.58 -7.56
C SER A 64 0.79 -2.21 -8.11
N ILE A 65 -0.20 -1.34 -8.30
CA ILE A 65 0.00 0.07 -8.65
C ILE A 65 -0.67 0.95 -7.59
N THR A 66 -0.07 2.11 -7.33
CA THR A 66 -0.54 3.16 -6.42
C THR A 66 -0.20 4.52 -7.02
N ASP A 67 -0.70 5.61 -6.43
CA ASP A 67 -0.41 6.96 -6.92
C ASP A 67 -0.40 8.04 -5.83
N ALA A 68 0.16 9.19 -6.18
CA ALA A 68 0.11 10.46 -5.47
C ALA A 68 -1.09 11.33 -5.94
N PRO A 69 -1.62 12.23 -5.08
CA PRO A 69 -2.73 13.10 -5.47
C PRO A 69 -2.36 14.05 -6.62
N VAL A 70 -3.33 14.65 -7.30
CA VAL A 70 -3.14 15.88 -8.08
C VAL A 70 -4.32 16.82 -7.86
N ASP A 71 -4.10 18.12 -8.00
CA ASP A 71 -5.11 19.12 -7.67
C ASP A 71 -5.95 19.57 -8.88
N ASN A 72 -5.45 19.32 -10.10
CA ASN A 72 -6.06 19.75 -11.35
C ASN A 72 -6.82 18.64 -12.10
N ALA A 73 -7.10 17.51 -11.45
CA ALA A 73 -7.86 16.41 -12.02
C ALA A 73 -8.74 15.71 -10.99
N LYS A 74 -9.93 15.28 -11.42
CA LYS A 74 -10.81 14.41 -10.64
C LYS A 74 -10.43 12.94 -10.79
N ASN A 75 -10.07 12.52 -12.00
CA ASN A 75 -9.72 11.15 -12.32
C ASN A 75 -8.59 11.12 -13.34
N VAL A 76 -7.74 10.10 -13.25
CA VAL A 76 -6.71 9.83 -14.26
C VAL A 76 -6.68 8.34 -14.55
N PHE A 77 -7.12 7.99 -15.75
CA PHE A 77 -7.27 6.62 -16.17
C PHE A 77 -6.12 6.19 -17.07
N ILE A 78 -5.58 5.00 -16.77
CA ILE A 78 -4.65 4.28 -17.64
C ILE A 78 -5.11 2.83 -17.81
N LYS A 79 -4.72 2.19 -18.91
CA LYS A 79 -4.91 0.76 -19.12
C LYS A 79 -3.58 0.10 -19.43
N ILE A 80 -3.23 -0.93 -18.68
CA ILE A 80 -1.99 -1.70 -18.88
C ILE A 80 -2.30 -2.82 -19.86
N ALA A 81 -1.51 -2.90 -20.93
CA ALA A 81 -1.63 -3.94 -21.96
C ALA A 81 -0.69 -5.12 -21.69
N SER A 82 0.51 -4.87 -21.19
CA SER A 82 1.43 -5.93 -20.77
C SER A 82 2.47 -5.45 -19.77
N MET A 83 3.10 -6.41 -19.09
CA MET A 83 4.15 -6.18 -18.12
C MET A 83 5.29 -7.17 -18.32
N ALA A 84 6.52 -6.71 -18.18
CA ALA A 84 7.70 -7.56 -18.18
C ALA A 84 8.76 -7.08 -17.19
N VAL A 85 9.59 -8.00 -16.74
CA VAL A 85 10.76 -7.74 -15.88
C VAL A 85 12.01 -8.28 -16.56
N LYS A 86 13.14 -7.62 -16.35
CA LYS A 86 14.42 -8.02 -16.95
C LYS A 86 15.36 -8.54 -15.88
N GLN A 87 15.70 -9.81 -15.97
CA GLN A 87 16.73 -10.38 -15.09
C GLN A 87 18.11 -9.89 -15.55
N GLU A 88 19.02 -9.69 -14.61
CA GLU A 88 20.38 -9.23 -14.89
C GLU A 88 21.06 -10.13 -15.94
N ASN A 89 21.59 -9.52 -17.01
CA ASN A 89 22.24 -10.19 -18.14
C ASN A 89 21.39 -11.23 -18.88
N LYS A 90 20.05 -11.15 -18.79
CA LYS A 90 19.12 -12.03 -19.51
C LYS A 90 18.02 -11.24 -20.23
N ASP A 91 17.18 -11.98 -20.95
CA ASP A 91 16.02 -11.46 -21.67
C ASP A 91 14.89 -11.01 -20.72
N TRP A 92 13.94 -10.30 -21.31
CA TRP A 92 12.69 -9.92 -20.64
C TRP A 92 11.82 -11.15 -20.38
N LEU A 93 11.29 -11.23 -19.16
CA LEU A 93 10.29 -12.20 -18.75
C LEU A 93 8.95 -11.50 -18.60
N GLU A 94 7.93 -12.00 -19.29
CA GLU A 94 6.58 -11.47 -19.18
C GLU A 94 5.93 -11.89 -17.86
N ILE A 95 5.19 -10.95 -17.27
CA ILE A 95 4.37 -11.19 -16.08
C ILE A 95 2.91 -11.12 -16.53
N PRO A 96 2.14 -12.21 -16.40
CA PRO A 96 0.72 -12.21 -16.75
C PRO A 96 -0.05 -11.16 -15.98
N LEU A 97 -0.92 -10.43 -16.68
CA LEU A 97 -1.88 -9.54 -16.05
C LEU A 97 -2.98 -10.39 -15.38
N THR A 98 -3.32 -10.04 -14.14
CA THR A 98 -4.46 -10.62 -13.43
C THR A 98 -5.72 -9.79 -13.65
N GLU A 99 -5.55 -8.52 -14.04
CA GLU A 99 -6.60 -7.54 -14.30
C GLU A 99 -6.20 -6.73 -15.53
N SER A 100 -7.14 -6.45 -16.42
CA SER A 100 -6.88 -5.67 -17.65
C SER A 100 -7.81 -4.49 -17.82
N GLU A 101 -8.67 -4.21 -16.84
CA GLU A 101 -9.50 -3.02 -16.82
C GLU A 101 -8.70 -1.72 -16.72
N GLU A 102 -9.35 -0.62 -17.09
CA GLU A 102 -8.83 0.72 -16.77
C GLU A 102 -8.64 0.88 -15.27
N ILE A 103 -7.58 1.60 -14.90
CA ILE A 103 -7.23 1.91 -13.54
C ILE A 103 -7.32 3.43 -13.37
N ASP A 104 -8.20 3.87 -12.47
CA ASP A 104 -8.18 5.25 -11.98
C ASP A 104 -7.09 5.39 -10.94
N LEU A 105 -5.98 6.02 -11.31
CA LEU A 105 -4.83 6.21 -10.44
C LEU A 105 -5.18 7.05 -9.21
N LEU A 106 -6.02 8.07 -9.36
CA LEU A 106 -6.40 8.95 -8.24
C LEU A 106 -7.27 8.26 -7.19
N SER A 107 -7.81 7.08 -7.49
CA SER A 107 -8.50 6.23 -6.50
C SER A 107 -7.54 5.46 -5.58
N LEU A 108 -6.23 5.48 -5.87
CA LEU A 108 -5.17 4.69 -5.23
C LEU A 108 -4.24 5.54 -4.35
N GLN A 109 -4.84 6.47 -3.60
CA GLN A 109 -4.16 7.33 -2.65
C GLN A 109 -4.28 6.79 -1.21
N ASN A 110 -3.56 7.39 -0.27
CA ASN A 110 -3.62 7.05 1.15
C ASN A 110 -3.33 5.57 1.45
N GLY A 111 -2.31 5.01 0.78
CA GLY A 111 -1.86 3.63 0.98
C GLY A 111 -2.73 2.57 0.31
N ARG A 112 -3.71 2.97 -0.51
CA ARG A 112 -4.49 2.06 -1.34
C ARG A 112 -3.68 1.70 -2.59
N SER A 113 -3.65 0.42 -2.94
CA SER A 113 -3.04 -0.05 -4.19
C SER A 113 -3.92 -1.09 -4.87
N LYS A 114 -3.78 -1.25 -6.19
CA LYS A 114 -4.48 -2.28 -6.97
C LYS A 114 -3.49 -3.28 -7.55
N ALA A 115 -3.61 -4.55 -7.17
CA ALA A 115 -2.88 -5.65 -7.82
C ALA A 115 -3.36 -5.80 -9.28
N PHE A 116 -2.43 -5.92 -10.22
CA PHE A 116 -2.77 -6.00 -11.65
C PHE A 116 -1.99 -7.07 -12.42
N ALA A 117 -0.90 -7.60 -11.86
CA ALA A 117 -0.11 -8.65 -12.49
C ALA A 117 0.50 -9.59 -11.44
N ALA A 118 0.61 -10.87 -11.78
CA ALA A 118 1.21 -11.86 -10.91
C ALA A 118 1.80 -13.02 -11.70
N LEU A 119 2.87 -13.62 -11.17
CA LEU A 119 3.43 -14.86 -11.70
C LEU A 119 3.79 -15.77 -10.53
N GLN A 120 3.27 -17.00 -10.54
CA GLN A 120 3.47 -17.96 -9.45
C GLN A 120 4.92 -18.46 -9.36
N GLU A 121 5.62 -18.50 -10.50
CA GLU A 121 6.91 -19.14 -10.65
C GLU A 121 7.89 -18.25 -11.42
N LEU A 122 8.35 -17.18 -10.77
CA LEU A 122 9.45 -16.36 -11.27
C LEU A 122 10.79 -16.92 -10.78
N PRO A 123 11.79 -17.18 -11.64
CA PRO A 123 13.11 -17.65 -11.21
C PRO A 123 13.78 -16.71 -10.20
N ALA A 124 14.53 -17.28 -9.26
CA ALA A 124 15.34 -16.53 -8.32
C ALA A 124 16.44 -15.74 -9.04
N GLY A 125 16.81 -14.60 -8.48
CA GLY A 125 17.89 -13.74 -8.95
C GLY A 125 17.54 -12.26 -8.97
N THR A 126 18.49 -11.47 -9.45
CA THR A 126 18.38 -10.01 -9.50
C THR A 126 17.72 -9.57 -10.80
N TYR A 127 16.69 -8.74 -10.68
CA TYR A 127 16.01 -8.08 -11.77
C TYR A 127 16.38 -6.60 -11.74
N THR A 128 16.67 -6.00 -12.89
CA THR A 128 17.23 -4.63 -12.97
C THR A 128 16.30 -3.64 -13.64
N GLU A 129 15.32 -4.12 -14.42
CA GLU A 129 14.33 -3.28 -15.08
C GLU A 129 12.94 -3.90 -14.98
N THR A 130 11.94 -3.04 -14.83
CA THR A 130 10.51 -3.36 -14.98
C THR A 130 9.95 -2.51 -16.11
N ARG A 131 9.07 -3.09 -16.94
CA ARG A 131 8.45 -2.39 -18.08
C ARG A 131 6.95 -2.62 -18.09
N LEU A 132 6.21 -1.52 -18.22
CA LEU A 132 4.76 -1.51 -18.46
C LEU A 132 4.50 -1.04 -19.89
N ILE A 133 3.70 -1.77 -20.65
CA ILE A 133 3.13 -1.29 -21.92
C ILE A 133 1.70 -0.84 -21.66
N LEU A 134 1.36 0.38 -22.07
CA LEU A 134 -0.01 0.90 -21.99
C LEU A 134 -0.81 0.54 -23.26
N SER A 135 -2.12 0.44 -23.12
CA SER A 135 -3.02 0.11 -24.23
C SER A 135 -3.07 1.20 -25.30
N GLU A 136 -2.87 0.81 -26.56
CA GLU A 136 -3.11 1.69 -27.72
C GLU A 136 -4.60 1.88 -28.00
N THR A 137 -5.41 0.85 -27.74
CA THR A 137 -6.85 0.84 -28.01
C THR A 137 -7.68 1.47 -26.88
N SER A 138 -7.04 1.76 -25.75
CA SER A 138 -7.63 2.48 -24.62
C SER A 138 -6.59 3.47 -24.09
N PRO A 139 -6.35 4.57 -24.83
CA PRO A 139 -5.33 5.55 -24.46
C PRO A 139 -5.68 6.19 -23.12
N GLY A 140 -4.65 6.62 -22.39
CA GLY A 140 -4.85 7.30 -21.11
C GLY A 140 -5.67 8.58 -21.25
N ARG A 141 -6.49 8.86 -20.24
CA ARG A 141 -7.40 10.01 -20.23
C ARG A 141 -7.50 10.60 -18.82
N LEU A 142 -7.85 11.86 -18.74
CA LEU A 142 -8.00 12.63 -17.51
C LEU A 142 -9.37 13.30 -17.52
N VAL A 143 -10.03 13.31 -16.37
CA VAL A 143 -11.23 14.14 -16.14
C VAL A 143 -10.81 15.32 -15.27
N ASP A 144 -10.98 16.54 -15.75
CA ASP A 144 -10.54 17.73 -15.02
C ASP A 144 -11.54 18.16 -13.93
N THR A 145 -11.22 19.23 -13.21
CA THR A 145 -12.04 19.75 -12.11
C THR A 145 -13.41 20.25 -12.55
N ASP A 146 -13.57 20.61 -13.83
CA ASP A 146 -14.85 21.02 -14.42
C ASP A 146 -15.67 19.80 -14.88
N GLY A 147 -15.05 18.62 -14.93
CA GLY A 147 -15.67 17.37 -15.35
C GLY A 147 -15.50 17.09 -16.85
N GLU A 148 -14.67 17.86 -17.55
CA GLU A 148 -14.34 17.61 -18.95
C GLU A 148 -13.30 16.51 -19.07
N GLU A 149 -13.48 15.62 -20.05
CA GLU A 149 -12.52 14.57 -20.36
C GLU A 149 -11.50 15.03 -21.40
N HIS A 150 -10.23 14.74 -21.13
CA HIS A 150 -9.10 15.09 -21.98
C HIS A 150 -8.24 13.85 -22.24
N ALA A 151 -7.85 13.65 -23.49
CA ALA A 151 -6.87 12.63 -23.84
C ALA A 151 -5.49 13.00 -23.27
N LEU A 152 -4.77 12.02 -22.73
CA LEU A 152 -3.41 12.19 -22.23
C LEU A 152 -2.40 11.81 -23.30
N LYS A 153 -1.49 12.74 -23.62
CA LYS A 153 -0.27 12.37 -24.33
C LYS A 153 0.70 11.69 -23.36
N ILE A 154 0.97 10.41 -23.56
CA ILE A 154 1.91 9.62 -22.75
C ILE A 154 3.09 9.17 -23.63
N PRO A 155 4.22 9.91 -23.66
CA PRO A 155 5.38 9.52 -24.44
C PRO A 155 5.83 8.09 -24.10
N SER A 156 6.16 7.31 -25.13
CA SER A 156 6.62 5.92 -25.01
C SER A 156 5.63 4.92 -24.40
N GLY A 157 4.45 5.35 -23.92
CA GLY A 157 3.53 4.51 -23.16
C GLY A 157 3.14 3.21 -23.86
N SER A 158 2.70 3.30 -25.11
CA SER A 158 2.32 2.14 -25.91
C SER A 158 3.44 1.57 -26.78
N GLU A 159 4.38 2.41 -27.23
CA GLU A 159 5.41 2.01 -28.20
C GLU A 159 6.55 1.19 -27.55
N SER A 160 7.28 1.81 -26.61
CA SER A 160 8.48 1.20 -25.99
C SER A 160 8.30 0.86 -24.51
N GLY A 161 7.17 1.29 -23.94
CA GLY A 161 6.80 1.10 -22.55
C GLY A 161 7.36 2.12 -21.59
N LEU A 162 6.73 2.17 -20.42
CA LEU A 162 7.21 2.88 -19.25
C LEU A 162 8.21 2.00 -18.52
N LYS A 163 9.48 2.39 -18.54
CA LYS A 163 10.58 1.63 -17.94
C LYS A 163 10.92 2.18 -16.56
N ILE A 164 11.02 1.28 -15.59
CA ILE A 164 11.48 1.54 -14.23
C ILE A 164 12.83 0.86 -14.09
N LYS A 165 13.89 1.65 -13.91
CA LYS A 165 15.27 1.17 -13.74
C LYS A 165 15.60 1.06 -12.25
N SER A 166 14.89 0.16 -11.57
CA SER A 166 15.10 -0.15 -10.16
C SER A 166 15.30 -1.64 -10.02
N SER A 167 16.33 -2.03 -9.28
CA SER A 167 16.61 -3.43 -9.05
C SER A 167 15.78 -4.00 -7.90
N PHE A 168 15.38 -5.26 -8.00
CA PHE A 168 14.82 -6.07 -6.91
C PHE A 168 15.36 -7.50 -7.01
N THR A 169 15.40 -8.23 -5.90
CA THR A 169 15.95 -9.59 -5.86
C THR A 169 14.89 -10.60 -5.49
N VAL A 170 14.59 -11.55 -6.39
CA VAL A 170 13.69 -12.66 -6.12
C VAL A 170 14.45 -13.73 -5.35
N THR A 171 13.99 -14.01 -4.13
CA THR A 171 14.55 -15.08 -3.29
C THR A 171 13.66 -16.33 -3.37
N THR A 172 14.27 -17.50 -3.49
CA THR A 172 13.57 -18.79 -3.51
C THR A 172 12.56 -18.91 -2.37
N GLY A 173 11.34 -19.35 -2.70
CA GLY A 173 10.33 -19.73 -1.72
C GLY A 173 9.75 -18.58 -0.90
N VAL A 174 10.16 -17.34 -1.14
CA VAL A 174 9.64 -16.14 -0.45
C VAL A 174 8.80 -15.36 -1.45
N ALA A 175 7.48 -15.42 -1.30
CA ALA A 175 6.57 -14.64 -2.14
C ALA A 175 6.87 -13.15 -2.00
N GLN A 176 6.89 -12.43 -3.12
CA GLN A 176 7.22 -11.01 -3.18
C GLN A 176 6.06 -10.18 -3.67
N GLU A 177 5.86 -9.06 -3.00
CA GLU A 177 4.88 -8.05 -3.37
C GLU A 177 5.62 -6.76 -3.67
N LEU A 178 5.43 -6.29 -4.90
CA LEU A 178 6.00 -5.05 -5.40
C LEU A 178 4.88 -4.08 -5.71
N THR A 179 5.05 -2.82 -5.35
CA THR A 179 4.13 -1.76 -5.75
C THR A 179 4.84 -0.75 -6.64
N ILE A 180 4.25 -0.46 -7.80
CA ILE A 180 4.65 0.62 -8.68
C ILE A 180 3.92 1.88 -8.22
N ASP A 181 4.68 2.82 -7.71
CA ASP A 181 4.22 4.16 -7.36
C ASP A 181 4.34 5.05 -8.58
N PHE A 182 3.18 5.40 -9.16
CA PHE A 182 3.08 6.40 -10.21
C PHE A 182 2.99 7.74 -9.51
N ASP A 183 3.97 8.63 -9.63
CA ASP A 183 3.85 9.94 -8.98
C ASP A 183 3.12 10.91 -9.93
N LEU A 184 1.78 10.93 -9.92
CA LEU A 184 1.04 11.82 -10.83
C LEU A 184 1.34 13.30 -10.58
N ARG A 185 1.62 13.73 -9.35
CA ARG A 185 1.98 15.14 -9.07
C ARG A 185 3.24 15.55 -9.81
N LYS A 186 4.23 14.66 -9.91
CA LYS A 186 5.44 14.91 -10.71
C LYS A 186 5.23 14.64 -12.19
N SER A 187 4.35 13.71 -12.54
CA SER A 187 4.18 13.21 -13.90
C SER A 187 3.25 14.04 -14.77
N LEU A 188 2.17 14.58 -14.22
CA LEU A 188 1.15 15.30 -14.96
C LEU A 188 1.61 16.73 -15.25
N LYS A 189 1.61 17.12 -16.52
CA LYS A 189 2.02 18.45 -16.99
C LYS A 189 0.95 19.05 -17.90
N LEU A 190 0.71 20.35 -17.75
CA LEU A 190 -0.04 21.12 -18.74
C LEU A 190 0.87 21.42 -19.93
N THR A 191 0.36 21.30 -21.16
CA THR A 191 1.12 21.67 -22.36
C THR A 191 0.67 23.04 -22.89
N GLY A 192 1.62 23.96 -23.03
CA GLY A 192 1.45 25.25 -23.71
C GLY A 192 0.38 26.20 -23.15
N ASN A 193 -0.02 27.17 -23.97
CA ASN A 193 -1.15 28.07 -23.71
C ASN A 193 -2.44 27.25 -23.86
N GLY A 194 -3.24 27.10 -22.79
CA GLY A 194 -4.30 26.10 -22.60
C GLY A 194 -5.48 26.05 -23.59
N ASN A 195 -5.34 26.56 -24.81
CA ASN A 195 -6.35 26.61 -25.87
C ASN A 195 -6.28 25.42 -26.85
N ASN A 196 -5.32 24.49 -26.68
CA ASN A 196 -5.27 23.26 -27.48
C ASN A 196 -6.03 22.13 -26.79
N ALA A 197 -7.31 21.97 -27.15
CA ALA A 197 -8.17 20.89 -26.65
C ALA A 197 -7.55 19.49 -26.84
N ASN A 198 -6.76 19.28 -27.91
CA ASN A 198 -6.15 17.99 -28.25
C ASN A 198 -4.75 17.77 -27.66
N GLY A 199 -4.36 18.54 -26.64
CA GLY A 199 -3.03 18.43 -26.05
C GLY A 199 -2.85 19.08 -24.69
N LYS A 200 -3.92 19.56 -24.04
CA LYS A 200 -3.87 20.30 -22.77
C LYS A 200 -3.05 19.59 -21.70
N TYR A 201 -3.08 18.26 -21.65
CA TYR A 201 -2.39 17.45 -20.65
C TYR A 201 -1.40 16.45 -21.28
N MET A 202 -0.22 16.36 -20.66
CA MET A 202 0.81 15.37 -20.96
C MET A 202 1.21 14.65 -19.68
N LEU A 203 1.34 13.33 -19.76
CA LEU A 203 1.82 12.51 -18.67
C LEU A 203 3.25 12.07 -18.98
N LYS A 204 4.22 12.63 -18.25
CA LYS A 204 5.64 12.24 -18.28
C LYS A 204 5.93 11.36 -17.06
N PRO A 205 5.85 10.03 -17.16
CA PRO A 205 5.77 9.19 -15.98
C PRO A 205 7.04 9.26 -15.12
N VAL A 206 6.85 9.57 -13.85
CA VAL A 206 7.83 9.40 -12.78
C VAL A 206 7.35 8.20 -11.97
N LEU A 207 8.06 7.08 -12.13
CA LEU A 207 7.68 5.79 -11.56
C LEU A 207 8.73 5.34 -10.56
N ARG A 208 8.28 4.75 -9.46
CA ARG A 208 9.13 4.12 -8.45
C ARG A 208 8.63 2.72 -8.17
N LEU A 209 9.56 1.78 -8.02
CA LEU A 209 9.26 0.42 -7.60
C LEU A 209 9.53 0.30 -6.10
N ALA A 210 8.57 -0.21 -5.34
CA ALA A 210 8.67 -0.42 -3.91
C ALA A 210 8.50 -1.90 -3.57
N GLU A 211 9.46 -2.43 -2.82
CA GLU A 211 9.33 -3.73 -2.17
C GLU A 211 8.50 -3.59 -0.89
N ASN A 212 7.26 -4.11 -0.89
CA ASN A 212 6.32 -3.92 0.21
C ASN A 212 6.92 -4.41 1.55
N GLN A 213 7.65 -5.52 1.51
CA GLN A 213 8.29 -6.12 2.69
C GLN A 213 9.51 -5.33 3.19
N ALA A 214 10.08 -4.44 2.37
CA ALA A 214 11.25 -3.62 2.68
C ALA A 214 10.89 -2.14 2.89
N THR A 215 9.60 -1.80 2.93
CA THR A 215 9.12 -0.43 3.11
C THR A 215 8.21 -0.31 4.33
N GLY A 216 8.07 0.91 4.85
CA GLY A 216 7.15 1.28 5.91
C GLY A 216 6.23 2.43 5.49
N SER A 217 5.49 2.96 6.45
CA SER A 217 4.60 4.10 6.23
C SER A 217 4.70 5.13 7.35
N ILE A 218 4.25 6.36 7.05
CA ILE A 218 3.99 7.40 8.03
C ILE A 218 2.50 7.69 8.02
N GLN A 219 1.88 7.70 9.20
CA GLN A 219 0.45 7.95 9.36
C GLN A 219 0.22 9.05 10.39
N GLY A 220 -0.80 9.87 10.15
CA GLY A 220 -1.14 10.95 11.06
C GLY A 220 -2.51 11.54 10.75
N GLN A 221 -2.77 12.67 11.39
CA GLN A 221 -4.02 13.41 11.30
C GLN A 221 -3.75 14.82 10.76
N GLY A 222 -4.71 15.40 10.07
CA GLY A 222 -4.61 16.72 9.46
C GLY A 222 -5.98 17.29 9.13
N ALA A 223 -6.04 18.55 8.70
CA ALA A 223 -7.25 19.08 8.10
C ALA A 223 -7.42 18.47 6.70
N ASP A 224 -8.66 18.19 6.29
CA ASP A 224 -8.95 17.69 4.95
C ASP A 224 -8.38 18.64 3.88
N ASP A 225 -8.05 18.06 2.73
CA ASP A 225 -7.52 18.76 1.57
C ASP A 225 -6.08 19.30 1.75
N VAL A 226 -5.46 19.12 2.93
CA VAL A 226 -4.04 19.41 3.16
C VAL A 226 -3.18 18.38 2.44
N LEU A 227 -2.17 18.87 1.72
CA LEU A 227 -1.15 18.04 1.11
C LEU A 227 -0.05 17.71 2.12
N VAL A 228 0.39 16.45 2.15
CA VAL A 228 1.42 15.98 3.08
C VAL A 228 2.51 15.26 2.30
N CYS A 229 3.76 15.63 2.57
CA CYS A 229 4.90 15.22 1.76
C CYS A 229 6.07 14.77 2.63
N ALA A 230 6.70 13.66 2.26
CA ALA A 230 7.83 13.10 2.98
C ALA A 230 9.14 13.32 2.22
N TYR A 231 10.07 14.00 2.84
CA TYR A 231 11.42 14.26 2.31
C TYR A 231 12.45 13.48 3.13
N PRO A 232 13.49 12.90 2.53
CA PRO A 232 14.62 12.37 3.29
C PRO A 232 15.22 13.50 4.13
N SER A 233 15.61 13.24 5.39
CA SER A 233 16.16 14.30 6.26
C SER A 233 17.45 14.94 5.76
N THR A 234 18.09 14.37 4.73
CA THR A 234 19.26 14.94 4.03
C THR A 234 18.89 16.01 3.00
N VAL A 235 17.61 16.15 2.66
CA VAL A 235 17.11 17.13 1.68
C VAL A 235 16.63 18.38 2.41
N THR A 236 17.13 19.53 1.97
CA THR A 236 16.58 20.83 2.39
C THR A 236 15.24 21.03 1.69
N VAL A 237 14.17 21.19 2.47
CA VAL A 237 12.84 21.44 1.91
C VAL A 237 12.71 22.91 1.51
N PHE A 238 12.60 23.16 0.21
CA PHE A 238 12.32 24.49 -0.35
C PHE A 238 10.82 24.80 -0.35
N GLU A 239 10.44 26.01 -0.77
CA GLU A 239 9.02 26.40 -0.87
C GLU A 239 8.26 25.70 -2.00
N SER A 240 8.94 25.03 -2.95
CA SER A 240 8.23 24.28 -3.98
C SER A 240 7.53 23.06 -3.38
N GLU A 241 6.21 23.06 -3.51
CA GLU A 241 5.31 22.05 -2.96
C GLU A 241 5.65 20.66 -3.51
N CYS A 242 6.27 19.83 -2.66
CA CYS A 242 6.43 18.37 -2.85
C CYS A 242 7.25 17.91 -4.06
N GLU A 243 8.00 18.81 -4.69
CA GLU A 243 8.82 18.52 -5.86
C GLU A 243 9.89 17.45 -5.59
N ASP A 244 10.59 17.57 -4.46
CA ASP A 244 11.64 16.63 -4.03
C ASP A 244 11.15 15.57 -3.02
N ALA A 245 9.85 15.49 -2.78
CA ALA A 245 9.30 14.51 -1.85
C ALA A 245 9.45 13.08 -2.42
N VAL A 246 9.72 12.10 -1.57
CA VAL A 246 9.77 10.68 -1.97
C VAL A 246 8.37 10.14 -2.25
N THR A 247 7.40 10.58 -1.46
CA THR A 247 5.98 10.26 -1.63
C THR A 247 5.16 11.41 -1.07
N THR A 248 3.95 11.52 -1.60
CA THR A 248 3.00 12.60 -1.32
C THR A 248 1.62 12.00 -1.17
N THR A 249 0.83 12.54 -0.26
CA THR A 249 -0.58 12.15 -0.05
C THR A 249 -1.42 13.37 0.29
N LYS A 250 -2.74 13.25 0.21
CA LYS A 250 -3.68 14.29 0.60
C LYS A 250 -4.53 13.79 1.76
N VAL A 251 -4.68 14.62 2.79
CA VAL A 251 -5.50 14.30 3.95
C VAL A 251 -6.95 14.13 3.49
N ALA A 252 -7.54 12.99 3.87
CA ALA A 252 -8.92 12.66 3.60
C ALA A 252 -9.55 12.03 4.84
N ALA A 253 -10.75 12.50 5.20
CA ALA A 253 -11.44 12.12 6.44
C ALA A 253 -10.55 12.34 7.69
N GLY A 254 -9.78 13.43 7.70
CA GLY A 254 -8.93 13.86 8.80
C GLY A 254 -7.66 13.03 9.01
N VAL A 255 -7.39 12.04 8.15
CA VAL A 255 -6.21 11.17 8.24
C VAL A 255 -5.41 11.16 6.96
N PHE A 256 -4.14 10.82 7.05
CA PHE A 256 -3.28 10.61 5.90
C PHE A 256 -2.36 9.41 6.10
N THR A 257 -1.96 8.81 4.99
CA THR A 257 -0.92 7.77 4.95
C THR A 257 0.07 8.05 3.83
N LEU A 258 1.34 8.21 4.19
CA LEU A 258 2.50 8.20 3.27
C LEU A 258 3.06 6.78 3.24
N SER A 259 2.97 6.10 2.11
CA SER A 259 3.29 4.67 2.00
C SER A 259 4.58 4.40 1.25
N TYR A 260 5.05 3.15 1.33
CA TYR A 260 6.17 2.65 0.54
C TYR A 260 7.48 3.40 0.77
N LEU A 261 7.70 3.92 1.97
CA LEU A 261 8.93 4.61 2.36
C LEU A 261 10.00 3.60 2.75
N ALA A 262 11.21 3.76 2.24
CA ALA A 262 12.34 2.96 2.71
C ALA A 262 12.64 3.27 4.19
N PRO A 263 13.24 2.34 4.95
CA PRO A 263 13.68 2.62 6.31
C PRO A 263 14.67 3.79 6.32
N GLY A 264 14.47 4.75 7.22
CA GLY A 264 15.25 5.97 7.22
C GLY A 264 14.64 7.08 8.06
N SER A 265 15.28 8.25 8.04
CA SER A 265 14.76 9.45 8.71
C SER A 265 14.21 10.43 7.67
N TYR A 266 13.03 10.97 7.97
CA TYR A 266 12.26 11.83 7.10
C TYR A 266 11.85 13.12 7.79
N THR A 267 11.70 14.15 6.97
CA THR A 267 11.00 15.39 7.31
C THR A 267 9.66 15.37 6.60
N VAL A 268 8.57 15.46 7.38
CA VAL A 268 7.21 15.53 6.87
C VAL A 268 6.76 16.99 6.86
N VAL A 269 6.24 17.45 5.74
CA VAL A 269 5.80 18.85 5.56
C VAL A 269 4.37 18.85 5.04
N SER A 270 3.54 19.75 5.60
CA SER A 270 2.17 19.98 5.17
C SER A 270 2.06 21.27 4.37
N PHE A 271 1.25 21.24 3.31
CA PHE A 271 0.97 22.37 2.44
C PHE A 271 -0.54 22.50 2.19
N LYS A 272 -0.98 23.73 1.96
CA LYS A 272 -2.31 24.04 1.44
C LYS A 272 -2.20 25.24 0.52
N ASP A 273 -2.73 25.12 -0.69
CA ASP A 273 -2.70 26.18 -1.71
C ASP A 273 -1.28 26.72 -1.92
N ALA A 274 -0.30 25.82 -2.09
CA ALA A 274 1.14 26.10 -2.18
C ALA A 274 1.76 26.80 -0.95
N THR A 275 1.01 26.99 0.14
CA THR A 275 1.51 27.58 1.39
C THR A 275 1.89 26.49 2.37
N ARG A 276 3.12 26.53 2.88
CA ARG A 276 3.59 25.61 3.93
C ARG A 276 2.86 25.89 5.24
N LEU A 277 2.17 24.88 5.75
CA LEU A 277 1.45 24.93 7.03
C LEU A 277 2.33 24.51 8.21
N GLY A 278 3.09 23.42 8.02
CA GLY A 278 3.73 22.76 9.14
C GLY A 278 4.89 21.86 8.75
N THR A 279 5.70 21.49 9.74
CA THR A 279 6.80 20.56 9.54
C THR A 279 7.06 19.71 10.77
N LYS A 280 7.29 18.43 10.53
CA LYS A 280 7.70 17.44 11.50
C LYS A 280 9.00 16.78 11.01
N ALA A 281 10.12 17.19 11.59
CA ALA A 281 11.43 16.60 11.30
C ALA A 281 11.70 15.35 12.15
N GLY A 282 12.66 14.53 11.72
CA GLY A 282 13.16 13.39 12.49
C GLY A 282 12.19 12.21 12.60
N VAL A 283 11.27 12.07 11.64
CA VAL A 283 10.33 10.95 11.59
C VAL A 283 11.08 9.71 11.12
N VAL A 284 11.20 8.69 11.97
CA VAL A 284 11.94 7.46 11.66
C VAL A 284 11.00 6.41 11.13
N VAL A 285 11.22 5.97 9.89
CA VAL A 285 10.50 4.87 9.25
C VAL A 285 11.30 3.58 9.39
N LYS A 286 10.59 2.48 9.67
CA LYS A 286 11.12 1.12 9.64
C LYS A 286 10.29 0.25 8.70
N ALA A 287 10.92 -0.77 8.14
CA ALA A 287 10.23 -1.71 7.24
C ALA A 287 9.09 -2.41 7.98
N LYS A 288 7.95 -2.55 7.29
CA LYS A 288 6.69 -3.15 7.78
C LYS A 288 6.05 -2.47 8.98
N GLU A 289 6.50 -1.25 9.34
CA GLU A 289 5.92 -0.49 10.45
C GLU A 289 5.18 0.75 9.93
N ALA A 290 4.12 1.14 10.66
CA ALA A 290 3.46 2.42 10.51
C ALA A 290 3.96 3.38 11.60
N THR A 291 4.59 4.47 11.18
CA THR A 291 5.11 5.50 12.07
C THR A 291 4.03 6.54 12.32
N LEU A 292 3.53 6.61 13.55
CA LEU A 292 2.48 7.57 13.93
C LEU A 292 3.09 8.94 14.27
N VAL A 293 2.70 9.99 13.54
CA VAL A 293 3.19 11.37 13.79
C VAL A 293 2.18 12.27 14.49
N GLY A 294 0.97 11.77 14.74
CA GLY A 294 -0.11 12.54 15.37
C GLY A 294 -0.68 13.60 14.43
N GLN A 295 -1.16 14.71 15.00
CA GLN A 295 -1.68 15.85 14.25
C GLN A 295 -0.53 16.64 13.60
N LEU A 296 -0.59 16.79 12.28
CA LEU A 296 0.25 17.74 11.56
C LEU A 296 -0.34 19.17 11.65
N PRO A 297 0.51 20.20 11.68
CA PRO A 297 0.07 21.60 11.61
C PRO A 297 -0.54 21.94 10.25
#